data_AF-A0A1F5AXC1-F1
#
_entry.id   AF-A0A1F5AXC1-F1
#
_cell.length_a   1.000
_cell.length_b   1.000
_cell.length_c   1.000
_cell.angle_alpha   90.00
_cell.angle_beta   90.00
_cell.angle_gamma   90.00
#
_symmetry.space_group_name_H-M   'P 1'
#
loop_
_entity.id
_entity.type
_entity.pdbx_description
1 polymer ?
#
loop_
_entity_poly.entity_id
_entity_poly.type
_entity_poly.pdbx_seq_one_letter_code
_entity_poly.pdbx_strand_id
1 'polypeptide(L)'
;MGQDMASFAGLRFSLLADQKILENSSVSTQFVLDDNLKRMDDWRFDWTNSVSASISRSLALKISLRMLYTYIPALQNLALFDLEGLPTGLFVQVPLKNLDTLMTTSIVINF
;
A
#
# COMPACT_ATOMS: atom_id res chain seq x y z
N MET A 1 -12.84 4.50 34.26
CA MET A 1 -11.38 4.65 34.24
C MET A 1 -11.03 5.46 33.00
N GLY A 2 -10.31 6.57 33.19
CA GLY A 2 -10.15 7.63 32.19
C GLY A 2 -9.55 7.11 30.90
N GLN A 3 -10.12 7.53 29.77
CA GLN A 3 -9.41 7.43 28.50
C GLN A 3 -8.19 8.34 28.61
N ASP A 4 -7.02 7.75 28.81
CA ASP A 4 -5.75 8.42 28.61
C ASP A 4 -5.84 9.11 27.25
N MET A 5 -5.75 10.43 27.23
CA MET A 5 -5.64 11.20 25.99
C MET A 5 -4.29 10.86 25.39
N ALA A 6 -4.21 9.72 24.71
CA ALA A 6 -3.00 9.25 24.08
C ALA A 6 -2.65 10.22 22.97
N SER A 7 -1.73 11.15 23.26
CA SER A 7 -1.18 12.05 22.26
C SER A 7 -0.54 11.22 21.15
N PHE A 8 -0.97 11.45 19.91
CA PHE A 8 -0.38 10.89 18.70
C PHE A 8 0.54 11.94 18.07
N ALA A 9 1.72 11.51 17.64
CA ALA A 9 2.65 12.32 16.86
C ALA A 9 3.22 11.44 15.74
N GLY A 10 3.29 11.99 14.53
CA GLY A 10 3.79 11.27 13.37
C GLY A 10 4.42 12.22 12.35
N LEU A 11 5.21 11.66 11.45
CA LEU A 11 5.80 12.36 10.32
C LEU A 11 5.40 11.67 9.02
N ARG A 12 5.07 12.49 8.01
CA ARG A 12 4.85 12.03 6.64
C ARG A 12 5.79 12.78 5.71
N PHE A 13 6.57 12.04 4.94
CA PHE A 13 7.32 12.56 3.81
C PHE A 13 6.66 12.08 2.52
N SER A 14 6.43 12.99 1.57
CA SER A 14 5.83 12.68 0.28
C SER A 14 6.66 13.28 -0.86
N LEU A 15 6.96 12.47 -1.86
CA LEU A 15 7.58 12.88 -3.11
C LEU A 15 6.67 12.47 -4.27
N LEU A 16 6.42 13.40 -5.17
CA LEU A 16 5.68 13.17 -6.41
C LEU A 16 6.46 13.79 -7.56
N ALA A 17 6.73 13.01 -8.59
CA ALA A 17 7.39 13.47 -9.80
C ALA A 17 6.67 12.90 -11.03
N ASP A 18 6.36 13.78 -11.97
CA ASP A 18 5.73 13.48 -13.24
C ASP A 18 6.66 13.96 -14.36
N GLN A 19 6.96 13.09 -15.31
CA GLN A 19 7.84 13.39 -16.43
C GLN A 19 7.23 12.90 -17.74
N LYS A 20 7.09 13.80 -18.70
CA LYS A 20 6.78 13.44 -20.09
C LYS A 20 8.03 12.80 -20.71
N ILE A 21 7.89 11.61 -21.30
CA ILE A 21 9.02 10.88 -21.93
C ILE A 21 8.95 10.99 -23.45
N LEU A 22 7.77 10.77 -24.04
CA LEU A 22 7.51 10.92 -25.48
C LEU A 22 6.32 11.85 -25.68
N GLU A 23 5.97 12.12 -26.94
CA GLU A 23 4.84 12.98 -27.29
C GLU A 23 3.53 12.51 -26.63
N ASN A 24 3.33 11.19 -26.58
CA ASN A 24 2.10 10.54 -26.12
C ASN A 24 2.31 9.71 -24.85
N SER A 25 3.43 9.84 -24.14
CA SER A 25 3.68 9.06 -22.92
C SER A 25 4.31 9.86 -21.79
N SER A 26 3.94 9.48 -20.57
CA SER A 26 4.52 10.00 -19.34
C SER A 26 4.82 8.88 -18.36
N VAL A 27 5.79 9.14 -17.49
CA VAL A 27 6.06 8.34 -16.30
C VAL A 27 5.82 9.21 -15.09
N SER A 28 5.29 8.61 -14.04
CA SER A 28 5.16 9.24 -12.74
C SER A 28 5.64 8.30 -11.64
N THR A 29 6.16 8.91 -10.58
CA THR A 29 6.55 8.22 -9.36
C THR A 29 6.00 8.97 -8.17
N GLN A 30 5.41 8.23 -7.24
CA GLN A 30 4.91 8.74 -5.97
C GLN A 30 5.51 7.89 -4.86
N PHE A 31 6.20 8.54 -3.94
CA PHE A 31 6.76 7.91 -2.75
C PHE A 31 6.19 8.59 -1.50
N VAL A 32 5.72 7.79 -0.56
CA VAL A 32 5.25 8.25 0.75
C VAL A 32 5.94 7.42 1.83
N LEU A 33 6.51 8.08 2.82
CA LEU A 33 7.04 7.46 4.03
C LEU A 33 6.28 8.04 5.22
N ASP A 34 5.73 7.15 6.03
CA ASP A 34 5.00 7.46 7.25
C ASP A 34 5.70 6.86 8.46
N ASP A 35 5.84 7.65 9.52
CA ASP A 35 6.40 7.20 10.78
C ASP A 35 5.52 7.65 11.96
N ASN A 36 5.36 6.76 12.93
CA ASN A 36 4.73 7.03 14.20
C ASN A 36 5.82 7.36 15.22
N LEU A 37 5.98 8.64 15.58
CA LEU A 37 7.08 9.07 16.44
C LEU A 37 7.02 8.50 17.87
N LYS A 38 5.84 8.00 18.30
CA LYS A 38 5.69 7.33 19.59
C LYS A 38 6.12 5.85 19.52
N ARG A 39 6.12 5.28 18.31
CA ARG A 39 6.42 3.90 18.00
C ARG A 39 7.25 3.88 16.72
N MET A 40 8.55 4.13 16.86
CA MET A 40 9.50 4.15 15.73
C MET A 40 9.62 2.79 15.02
N ASP A 41 9.00 1.74 15.59
CA ASP A 41 8.81 0.43 14.98
C ASP A 41 7.54 0.36 14.08
N ASP A 42 6.66 1.36 14.04
CA ASP A 42 5.44 1.39 13.22
C ASP A 42 5.58 2.39 12.06
N TRP A 43 6.59 2.18 11.23
CA TRP A 43 6.80 2.96 10.01
C TRP A 43 6.34 2.18 8.77
N ARG A 44 5.99 2.93 7.72
CA ARG A 44 5.39 2.43 6.49
C ARG A 44 5.91 3.20 5.30
N PHE A 45 6.10 2.53 4.18
CA PHE A 45 6.32 3.23 2.91
C PHE A 45 5.40 2.73 1.81
N ASP A 46 5.04 3.65 0.92
CA ASP A 46 4.25 3.43 -0.27
C ASP A 46 5.02 4.00 -1.46
N TRP A 47 5.38 3.14 -2.40
CA TRP A 47 6.04 3.55 -3.61
C TRP A 47 5.27 3.08 -4.84
N THR A 48 4.71 4.04 -5.57
CA THR A 48 3.96 3.82 -6.80
C THR A 48 4.73 4.37 -7.99
N ASN A 49 5.00 3.54 -8.97
CA ASN A 49 5.51 3.95 -10.28
C ASN A 49 4.44 3.69 -11.32
N SER A 50 4.26 4.61 -12.26
CA SER A 50 3.29 4.40 -13.34
C SER A 50 3.76 4.95 -14.67
N VAL A 51 3.30 4.31 -15.73
CA VAL A 51 3.49 4.69 -17.12
C VAL A 51 2.10 4.94 -17.70
N SER A 52 1.94 6.08 -18.34
CA SER A 52 0.72 6.45 -19.06
C SER A 52 1.05 6.64 -20.53
N ALA A 53 0.20 6.14 -21.42
CA ALA A 53 0.28 6.33 -22.87
C ALA A 53 -1.08 6.72 -23.44
N SER A 54 -1.14 7.83 -24.17
CA SER A 54 -2.33 8.25 -24.89
C SER A 54 -2.54 7.39 -26.15
N ILE A 55 -3.71 6.78 -26.24
CA ILE A 55 -4.16 6.00 -27.41
C ILE A 55 -4.87 6.93 -28.41
N SER A 56 -5.68 7.86 -27.90
CA SER A 56 -6.37 8.89 -28.69
C SER A 56 -6.45 10.20 -27.90
N ARG A 57 -7.13 11.21 -28.45
CA ARG A 57 -7.38 12.49 -27.72
C ARG A 57 -8.22 12.28 -26.46
N SER A 58 -9.09 11.27 -26.45
CA SER A 58 -10.04 10.98 -25.37
C SER A 58 -9.70 9.72 -24.58
N LEU A 59 -8.64 9.00 -24.94
CA LEU A 59 -8.34 7.68 -24.37
C LEU A 59 -6.85 7.53 -24.07
N ALA A 60 -6.52 7.08 -22.86
CA ALA A 60 -5.18 6.70 -22.47
C ALA A 60 -5.16 5.38 -21.69
N LEU A 61 -4.05 4.66 -21.78
CA LEU A 61 -3.75 3.49 -20.98
C LEU A 61 -2.77 3.89 -19.89
N LYS A 62 -3.05 3.54 -18.63
CA LYS A 62 -2.14 3.72 -17.50
C LYS A 62 -1.87 2.38 -16.84
N ILE A 63 -0.58 2.06 -16.67
CA ILE A 63 -0.12 0.89 -15.93
C ILE A 63 0.64 1.40 -14.71
N SER A 64 0.32 0.90 -13.53
CA SER A 64 0.94 1.28 -12.26
C SER A 64 1.41 0.05 -11.49
N LEU A 65 2.57 0.15 -10.88
CA LEU A 65 3.11 -0.82 -9.93
C LEU A 65 3.29 -0.12 -8.58
N ARG A 66 2.58 -0.59 -7.56
CA ARG A 66 2.60 -0.06 -6.20
C ARG A 66 3.20 -1.08 -5.26
N MET A 67 4.15 -0.66 -4.46
CA MET A 67 4.76 -1.43 -3.38
C MET A 67 4.40 -0.78 -2.06
N LEU A 68 3.75 -1.55 -1.19
CA LEU A 68 3.35 -1.14 0.15
C LEU A 68 4.14 -1.97 1.16
N TYR A 69 4.95 -1.30 1.96
CA TYR A 69 5.65 -1.93 3.06
C TYR A 69 5.14 -1.41 4.39
N THR A 70 4.91 -2.33 5.32
CA THR A 70 4.57 -2.04 6.70
C THR A 70 5.50 -2.83 7.61
N TYR A 71 6.23 -2.17 8.51
CA TYR A 71 7.13 -2.88 9.42
C TYR A 71 6.36 -3.79 10.39
N ILE A 72 5.18 -3.34 10.85
CA ILE A 72 4.23 -4.13 11.64
C ILE A 72 3.12 -4.64 10.72
N PRO A 73 3.21 -5.86 10.18
CA PRO A 73 2.22 -6.37 9.23
C PRO A 73 0.84 -6.57 9.89
N ALA A 74 -0.19 -6.59 9.05
CA ALA A 74 -1.53 -6.97 9.48
C ALA A 74 -1.53 -8.43 9.98
N LEU A 75 -2.29 -8.70 11.05
CA LEU A 75 -2.44 -10.03 11.61
C LEU A 75 -3.67 -10.72 11.01
N GLN A 76 -3.52 -11.99 10.64
CA GLN A 76 -4.60 -12.86 10.19
C GLN A 76 -4.95 -13.87 11.28
N ASN A 77 -6.25 -14.06 11.54
CA ASN A 77 -6.74 -15.13 12.40
C ASN A 77 -6.80 -16.44 11.62
N LEU A 78 -6.07 -17.46 12.07
CA LEU A 78 -6.15 -18.82 11.56
C LEU A 78 -6.85 -19.71 12.58
N ALA A 79 -7.81 -20.49 12.10
CA ALA A 79 -8.49 -21.49 12.93
C ALA A 79 -7.52 -22.63 13.28
N LEU A 80 -7.57 -23.09 14.53
CA LEU A 80 -6.80 -24.24 14.97
C LEU A 80 -7.63 -25.53 14.80
N PHE A 81 -6.97 -26.57 14.32
CA PHE A 81 -7.53 -27.90 14.17
C PHE A 81 -6.83 -28.87 15.13
N ASP A 82 -7.57 -29.86 15.63
CA ASP A 82 -6.99 -30.93 16.44
C ASP A 82 -6.26 -31.98 15.56
N LEU A 83 -5.77 -33.05 16.19
CA LEU A 83 -5.05 -34.13 15.50
C LEU A 83 -5.94 -34.91 14.51
N GLU A 84 -7.26 -34.83 14.65
CA GLU A 84 -8.25 -35.46 13.77
C GLU A 84 -8.73 -34.51 12.66
N GLY A 85 -8.25 -33.26 12.65
CA GLY A 85 -8.60 -32.24 11.67
C GLY A 85 -9.93 -31.53 11.94
N LEU A 86 -10.49 -31.65 13.15
CA LEU A 86 -11.73 -30.96 13.52
C LEU A 86 -11.45 -29.54 14.03
N PRO A 87 -12.31 -28.55 13.72
CA PRO A 87 -12.16 -27.19 14.21
C PRO A 87 -12.28 -27.13 15.73
N THR A 88 -11.28 -26.58 16.40
CA THR A 88 -11.26 -26.45 17.86
C THR A 88 -12.08 -25.25 18.38
N GLY A 89 -12.53 -24.36 17.50
CA GLY A 89 -13.14 -23.08 17.85
C GLY A 89 -12.13 -22.03 18.36
N LEU A 90 -10.84 -22.37 18.41
CA LEU A 90 -9.75 -21.47 18.78
C LEU A 90 -9.09 -20.86 17.53
N PHE A 91 -8.54 -19.66 17.69
CA PHE A 91 -7.82 -18.95 16.64
C PHE A 91 -6.44 -18.52 17.12
N VAL A 92 -5.48 -18.54 16.22
CA VAL A 92 -4.14 -17.94 16.42
C VAL A 92 -3.95 -16.80 15.44
N GLN A 93 -3.34 -15.71 15.91
CA GLN A 93 -2.95 -14.60 15.05
C GLN A 93 -1.58 -14.85 14.46
N VAL A 94 -1.48 -14.79 13.14
CA VAL A 94 -0.21 -14.87 12.42
C VAL A 94 0.02 -13.61 11.59
N PRO A 95 1.26 -13.11 11.49
CA PRO A 95 1.56 -11.96 10.65
C PRO A 95 1.39 -12.30 9.17
N LEU A 96 0.78 -11.40 8.41
CA LEU A 96 0.83 -11.39 6.95
C LEU A 96 2.20 -10.91 6.46
N LYS A 97 2.36 -10.83 5.15
CA LYS A 97 3.59 -10.31 4.53
C LYS A 97 3.76 -8.83 4.86
N ASN A 98 5.01 -8.42 5.05
CA ASN A 98 5.34 -7.02 5.29
C ASN A 98 5.31 -6.18 4.01
N LEU A 99 5.45 -6.82 2.85
CA LEU A 99 5.45 -6.18 1.54
C LEU A 99 4.30 -6.71 0.70
N ASP A 100 3.42 -5.79 0.30
CA ASP A 100 2.36 -6.02 -0.68
C ASP A 100 2.71 -5.33 -2.00
N THR A 101 2.55 -6.06 -3.10
CA THR A 101 2.81 -5.55 -4.45
C THR A 101 1.52 -5.60 -5.26
N LEU A 102 1.09 -4.44 -5.77
CA LEU A 102 -0.13 -4.30 -6.55
C LEU A 102 0.20 -3.77 -7.95
N MET A 103 -0.25 -4.50 -8.97
CA MET A 103 -0.23 -4.03 -10.35
C MET A 103 -1.64 -3.58 -10.73
N THR A 104 -1.76 -2.39 -11.29
CA THR A 104 -3.03 -1.81 -11.73
C THR A 104 -2.93 -1.39 -13.19
N THR A 105 -3.86 -1.88 -13.99
CA THR A 105 -4.05 -1.44 -15.38
C THR A 105 -5.36 -0.68 -15.46
N SER A 106 -5.32 0.52 -16.01
CA SER A 106 -6.48 1.42 -16.08
C SER A 106 -6.60 2.02 -17.47
N ILE A 107 -7.84 2.13 -17.93
CA ILE A 107 -8.20 2.93 -19.11
C ILE A 107 -8.72 4.27 -18.61
N VAL A 108 -8.10 5.35 -19.06
CA VAL A 108 -8.45 6.73 -18.70
C VAL A 108 -9.20 7.33 -19.88
N ILE A 109 -10.42 7.84 -19.61
CA ILE A 109 -11.28 8.47 -20.61
C ILE A 109 -11.35 9.98 -20.29
N ASN A 110 -10.96 10.81 -21.26
CA ASN A 110 -11.07 12.27 -21.19
C ASN A 110 -12.20 12.73 -22.12
N PHE A 111 -13.18 13.46 -21.57
CA PHE A 111 -14.32 14.02 -22.29
C PHE A 111 -14.05 15.46 -22.74
#